data_AF-A0A4Y9SZJ6-F1
#
_entry.id   AF-A0A4Y9SZJ6-F1
#
_cell.length_a   1.000
_cell.length_b   1.000
_cell.length_c   1.000
_cell.angle_alpha   90.00
_cell.angle_beta   90.00
_cell.angle_gamma   90.00
#
_symmetry.space_group_name_H-M   'P 1'
#
loop_
_entity.id
_entity.type
_entity.pdbx_description
1 polymer ?
#
loop_
_entity_poly.entity_id
_entity_poly.type
_entity_poly.pdbx_seq_one_letter_code
_entity_poly.pdbx_strand_id
1 'polypeptide(L)'
;MRFVLYKLVAALMAGGLVAAVHAYPLDKTVLGAALLAWMALLLRWPHAWLLGVPALLPVLDLTPYTGSFYLEEIDLLLLATACAGYARLRPAAPRATLPRSVVAALMLVALATAIAAVNGLLPLPPLDANAFANYSSRFNSLRVAKGFAWALVLLPLLRAGAGERLEGIGRFFIPGMLLGLALTSCAVMWERSAFPGLLNFSSDYRPTAPFSAMHTGGAALDAYLALCFPFVAAWLLRVDDRRRLAVALLLLLFGGFAGLATFSRDMYLAYAVSGAVILALLGARRLRHGGVPDWRGACTAIAA
;
A
#
# COMPACT_ATOMS: atom_id res chain seq x y z
N MET A 1 14.19 -19.27 -22.30
CA MET A 1 12.73 -19.18 -22.10
C MET A 1 12.29 -18.04 -21.16
N ARG A 2 12.72 -18.00 -19.88
CA ARG A 2 12.29 -16.94 -18.93
C ARG A 2 12.63 -15.50 -19.34
N PHE A 3 13.77 -15.28 -20.00
CA PHE A 3 14.15 -13.95 -20.50
C PHE A 3 13.17 -13.41 -21.54
N VAL A 4 12.83 -14.23 -22.54
CA VAL A 4 11.85 -13.88 -23.59
C VAL A 4 10.50 -13.59 -22.97
N LEU A 5 10.05 -14.42 -22.01
CA LEU A 5 8.80 -14.19 -21.28
C LEU A 5 8.76 -12.80 -20.61
N TYR A 6 9.81 -12.38 -19.92
CA TYR A 6 9.82 -11.05 -19.28
C TYR A 6 9.77 -9.90 -20.29
N LYS A 7 10.40 -10.05 -21.46
CA LYS A 7 10.31 -9.05 -22.54
C LYS A 7 8.91 -8.98 -23.15
N LEU A 8 8.26 -10.13 -23.33
CA LEU A 8 6.87 -10.19 -23.78
C LEU A 8 5.93 -9.54 -22.77
N VAL A 9 6.10 -9.83 -21.47
CA VAL A 9 5.32 -9.18 -20.41
C VAL A 9 5.56 -7.67 -20.42
N ALA A 10 6.81 -7.21 -20.53
CA ALA A 10 7.10 -5.79 -20.61
C ALA A 10 6.44 -5.12 -21.83
N ALA A 11 6.46 -5.76 -23.00
CA ALA A 11 5.79 -5.26 -24.21
C ALA A 11 4.27 -5.21 -24.04
N LEU A 12 3.67 -6.23 -23.41
CA LEU A 12 2.24 -6.24 -23.09
C LEU A 12 1.86 -5.10 -22.13
N MET A 13 2.66 -4.89 -21.08
CA MET A 13 2.45 -3.78 -20.13
C MET A 13 2.62 -2.42 -20.82
N ALA A 14 3.57 -2.29 -21.75
CA ALA A 14 3.74 -1.06 -22.53
C ALA A 14 2.53 -0.80 -23.45
N GLY A 15 2.03 -1.82 -24.15
CA GLY A 15 0.81 -1.70 -24.96
C GLY A 15 -0.42 -1.33 -24.11
N GLY A 16 -0.57 -1.99 -22.95
CA GLY A 16 -1.61 -1.66 -21.98
C GLY A 16 -1.51 -0.23 -21.45
N LEU A 17 -0.29 0.25 -21.15
CA LEU A 17 -0.04 1.62 -20.71
C LEU A 17 -0.44 2.64 -21.78
N VAL A 18 -0.06 2.43 -23.04
CA VAL A 18 -0.43 3.34 -24.13
C VAL A 18 -1.95 3.40 -24.31
N ALA A 19 -2.62 2.24 -24.28
CA ALA A 19 -4.08 2.19 -24.37
C ALA A 19 -4.75 2.89 -23.18
N ALA A 20 -4.25 2.66 -21.96
CA ALA A 20 -4.78 3.27 -20.74
C ALA A 20 -4.58 4.78 -20.73
N VAL A 21 -3.41 5.29 -21.12
CA VAL A 21 -3.14 6.73 -21.26
C VAL A 21 -4.04 7.38 -22.31
N HIS A 22 -4.32 6.68 -23.42
CA HIS A 22 -5.21 7.21 -24.45
C HIS A 22 -6.67 7.34 -23.95
N ALA A 23 -7.11 6.39 -23.13
CA ALA A 23 -8.45 6.36 -22.54
C ALA A 23 -8.59 7.27 -21.31
N TYR A 24 -7.47 7.68 -20.67
CA TYR A 24 -7.50 8.47 -19.46
C TYR A 24 -7.96 9.91 -19.71
N PRO A 25 -8.82 10.50 -18.87
CA PRO A 25 -9.38 11.83 -19.11
C PRO A 25 -8.43 13.00 -18.78
N LEU A 26 -7.27 12.73 -18.16
CA LEU A 26 -6.28 13.75 -17.83
C LEU A 26 -5.51 14.23 -19.08
N ASP A 27 -4.93 15.43 -19.01
CA ASP A 27 -4.10 15.94 -20.09
C ASP A 27 -2.98 14.96 -20.46
N LYS A 28 -2.97 14.52 -21.73
CA LYS A 28 -2.09 13.45 -22.22
C LYS A 28 -0.63 13.86 -22.20
N THR A 29 -0.32 15.16 -22.31
CA THR A 29 1.05 15.66 -22.29
C THR A 29 1.62 15.64 -20.88
N VAL A 30 0.86 16.14 -19.90
CA VAL A 30 1.24 16.12 -18.48
C VAL A 30 1.32 14.69 -17.96
N LEU A 31 0.30 13.87 -18.24
CA LEU A 31 0.26 12.46 -17.83
C LEU A 31 1.40 11.67 -18.46
N GLY A 32 1.59 11.82 -19.78
CA GLY A 32 2.66 11.15 -20.51
C GLY A 32 4.04 11.54 -19.99
N ALA A 33 4.29 12.83 -19.75
CA ALA A 33 5.54 13.32 -19.19
C ALA A 33 5.80 12.75 -17.78
N ALA A 34 4.79 12.73 -16.91
CA ALA A 34 4.90 12.17 -15.56
C ALA A 34 5.22 10.67 -15.58
N LEU A 35 4.52 9.89 -16.42
CA LEU A 35 4.74 8.45 -16.56
C LEU A 35 6.11 8.14 -17.19
N LEU A 36 6.55 8.91 -18.18
CA LEU A 36 7.89 8.77 -18.76
C LEU A 36 8.98 9.12 -17.76
N ALA A 37 8.80 10.17 -16.96
CA ALA A 37 9.71 10.53 -15.89
C ALA A 37 9.79 9.42 -14.83
N TRP A 38 8.64 8.85 -14.44
CA TRP A 38 8.58 7.70 -13.54
C TRP A 38 9.30 6.49 -14.13
N MET A 39 9.05 6.13 -15.39
CA MET A 39 9.76 5.03 -16.06
C MET A 39 11.27 5.29 -16.14
N ALA A 40 11.70 6.51 -16.50
CA ALA A 40 13.11 6.88 -16.54
C ALA A 40 13.78 6.75 -15.17
N LEU A 41 13.08 7.15 -14.10
CA LEU A 41 13.51 6.97 -12.72
C LEU A 41 13.71 5.48 -12.41
N LEU A 42 12.76 4.61 -12.76
CA LEU A 42 12.86 3.17 -12.50
C LEU A 42 13.91 2.48 -13.36
N LEU A 43 14.12 2.96 -14.58
CA LEU A 43 15.24 2.53 -15.40
C LEU A 43 16.55 2.97 -14.73
N ARG A 44 16.69 4.19 -14.24
CA ARG A 44 17.93 4.62 -13.56
C ARG A 44 18.16 3.90 -12.23
N TRP A 45 17.11 3.75 -11.42
CA TRP A 45 17.13 3.17 -10.08
C TRP A 45 16.04 2.10 -9.93
N PRO A 46 16.33 0.83 -10.25
CA PRO A 46 15.34 -0.26 -10.28
C PRO A 46 14.65 -0.56 -8.94
N HIS A 47 15.19 -0.09 -7.81
CA HIS A 47 14.58 -0.28 -6.50
C HIS A 47 13.66 0.88 -6.09
N ALA A 48 13.62 1.98 -6.83
CA ALA A 48 12.87 3.18 -6.46
C ALA A 48 11.36 2.92 -6.36
N TRP A 49 10.80 1.99 -7.14
CA TRP A 49 9.39 1.61 -7.04
C TRP A 49 9.04 0.95 -5.70
N LEU A 50 9.99 0.27 -5.04
CA LEU A 50 9.76 -0.32 -3.71
C LEU A 50 9.48 0.78 -2.68
N LEU A 51 10.05 1.97 -2.85
CA LEU A 51 9.74 3.14 -2.03
C LEU A 51 8.49 3.86 -2.55
N GLY A 52 8.48 4.20 -3.84
CA GLY A 52 7.51 5.11 -4.42
C GLY A 52 6.12 4.52 -4.56
N VAL A 53 5.96 3.25 -4.94
CA VAL A 53 4.62 2.65 -5.08
C VAL A 53 3.89 2.61 -3.73
N PRO A 54 4.47 2.08 -2.63
CA PRO A 54 3.80 2.10 -1.33
C PRO A 54 3.50 3.52 -0.80
N ALA A 55 4.37 4.48 -1.09
CA ALA A 55 4.20 5.87 -0.67
C ALA A 55 3.09 6.59 -1.44
N LEU A 56 2.97 6.31 -2.74
CA LEU A 56 2.01 6.95 -3.64
C LEU A 56 0.65 6.24 -3.64
N LEU A 57 0.60 4.96 -3.27
CA LEU A 57 -0.60 4.14 -3.22
C LEU A 57 -1.80 4.83 -2.53
N PRO A 58 -1.67 5.43 -1.33
CA PRO A 58 -2.82 6.02 -0.65
C PRO A 58 -3.17 7.45 -1.12
N VAL A 59 -2.34 8.09 -1.96
CA VAL A 59 -2.53 9.49 -2.38
C VAL A 59 -2.81 9.67 -3.87
N LEU A 60 -2.55 8.65 -4.68
CA LEU A 60 -2.87 8.64 -6.11
C LEU A 60 -4.28 8.10 -6.36
N ASP A 61 -5.26 8.81 -5.82
CA ASP A 61 -6.67 8.66 -6.15
C ASP A 61 -7.22 10.04 -6.52
N LEU A 62 -7.18 10.35 -7.82
CA LEU A 62 -7.78 11.58 -8.33
C LEU A 62 -9.16 11.32 -8.92
N THR A 63 -9.81 10.18 -8.60
CA THR A 63 -11.19 9.89 -9.00
C THR A 63 -12.14 11.07 -8.74
N PRO A 64 -12.05 11.81 -7.62
CA PRO A 64 -12.91 12.99 -7.39
C PRO A 64 -12.71 14.13 -8.41
N TYR A 65 -11.54 14.22 -9.04
CA TYR A 65 -11.20 15.26 -10.01
C TYR A 65 -11.37 14.79 -11.46
N THR A 66 -11.00 13.54 -11.76
CA THR A 66 -11.01 12.98 -13.12
C THR A 66 -12.33 12.30 -13.47
N GLY A 67 -13.12 11.89 -12.47
CA GLY A 67 -14.30 11.04 -12.64
C GLY A 67 -13.97 9.61 -13.08
N SER A 68 -12.68 9.27 -13.21
CA SER A 68 -12.25 7.95 -13.69
C SER A 68 -12.38 6.91 -12.58
N PHE A 69 -13.45 6.14 -12.63
CA PHE A 69 -13.80 5.21 -11.55
C PHE A 69 -13.09 3.85 -11.65
N TYR A 70 -13.04 3.28 -12.87
CA TYR A 70 -12.57 1.91 -13.07
C TYR A 70 -11.08 1.81 -13.40
N LEU A 71 -10.55 2.78 -14.15
CA LEU A 71 -9.12 2.94 -14.41
C LEU A 71 -8.65 4.10 -13.52
N GLU A 72 -7.74 3.86 -12.60
CA GLU A 72 -7.29 4.86 -11.63
C GLU A 72 -5.84 5.28 -11.92
N GLU A 73 -5.38 6.41 -11.39
CA GLU A 73 -3.99 6.88 -11.58
C GLU A 73 -2.96 5.85 -11.11
N ILE A 74 -3.29 5.14 -10.03
CA ILE A 74 -2.44 4.08 -9.51
C ILE A 74 -2.28 2.94 -10.52
N ASP A 75 -3.30 2.60 -11.32
CA ASP A 75 -3.19 1.57 -12.36
C ASP A 75 -2.15 1.97 -13.42
N LEU A 76 -2.13 3.25 -13.82
CA LEU A 76 -1.16 3.78 -14.76
C LEU A 76 0.27 3.74 -14.19
N LEU A 77 0.44 4.12 -12.92
CA LEU A 77 1.72 4.02 -12.22
C LEU A 77 2.20 2.57 -12.14
N LEU A 78 1.30 1.62 -11.84
CA LEU A 78 1.59 0.19 -11.74
C LEU A 78 1.93 -0.42 -13.10
N LEU A 79 1.21 -0.05 -14.16
CA LEU A 79 1.54 -0.41 -15.56
C LEU A 79 2.94 0.08 -15.95
N ALA A 80 3.24 1.36 -15.69
CA ALA A 80 4.56 1.93 -15.96
C ALA A 80 5.67 1.24 -15.14
N THR A 81 5.37 0.92 -13.87
CA THR A 81 6.27 0.17 -12.98
C THR A 81 6.54 -1.23 -13.51
N ALA A 82 5.49 -1.95 -13.92
CA ALA A 82 5.61 -3.28 -14.49
C ALA A 82 6.39 -3.25 -15.81
N CYS A 83 6.08 -2.29 -16.70
CA CYS A 83 6.80 -2.11 -17.96
C CYS A 83 8.32 -1.92 -17.74
N ALA A 84 8.71 -0.93 -16.93
CA ALA A 84 10.12 -0.67 -16.66
C ALA A 84 10.80 -1.82 -15.89
N GLY A 85 10.10 -2.39 -14.91
CA GLY A 85 10.58 -3.48 -14.07
C GLY A 85 10.85 -4.76 -14.86
N TYR A 86 9.88 -5.23 -15.64
CA TYR A 86 10.03 -6.42 -16.49
C TYR A 86 11.03 -6.21 -17.63
N ALA A 87 11.15 -4.98 -18.16
CA ALA A 87 12.19 -4.65 -19.12
C ALA A 87 13.60 -4.83 -18.54
N ARG A 88 13.79 -4.61 -17.23
CA ARG A 88 15.08 -4.78 -16.53
C ARG A 88 15.26 -6.11 -15.81
N LEU A 89 14.19 -6.89 -15.63
CA LEU A 89 14.23 -8.11 -14.85
C LEU A 89 15.14 -9.16 -15.51
N ARG A 90 16.15 -9.62 -14.77
CA ARG A 90 17.07 -10.68 -15.21
C ARG A 90 16.67 -12.03 -14.61
N PRO A 91 16.62 -13.12 -15.40
CA PRO A 91 16.31 -14.46 -14.88
C PRO A 91 17.27 -14.95 -13.79
N ALA A 92 18.56 -14.61 -13.91
CA ALA A 92 19.62 -15.04 -12.99
C ALA A 92 19.82 -14.11 -11.77
N ALA A 93 19.01 -13.05 -11.62
CA ALA A 93 19.12 -12.18 -10.46
C ALA A 93 18.75 -12.94 -9.17
N PRO A 94 19.48 -12.72 -8.05
CA PRO A 94 19.11 -13.25 -6.73
C PRO A 94 17.69 -12.84 -6.35
N ARG A 95 16.92 -13.75 -5.72
CA ARG A 95 15.50 -13.52 -5.38
C ARG A 95 15.17 -14.01 -3.99
N ALA A 96 14.29 -13.28 -3.33
CA ALA A 96 13.62 -13.77 -2.14
C ALA A 96 12.86 -15.08 -2.46
N THR A 97 13.02 -16.08 -1.60
CA THR A 97 12.23 -17.31 -1.62
C THR A 97 10.96 -17.09 -0.79
N LEU A 98 9.85 -17.63 -1.29
CA LEU A 98 8.60 -17.61 -0.54
C LEU A 98 8.45 -18.96 0.17
N PRO A 99 8.21 -18.97 1.49
CA PRO A 99 7.84 -20.19 2.21
C PRO A 99 6.60 -20.82 1.58
N ARG A 100 6.51 -22.16 1.61
CA ARG A 100 5.35 -22.89 1.06
C ARG A 100 4.02 -22.46 1.67
N SER A 101 4.01 -22.12 2.95
CA SER A 101 2.83 -21.59 3.66
C SER A 101 2.37 -20.25 3.07
N VAL A 102 3.29 -19.34 2.74
CA VAL A 102 2.98 -18.06 2.11
C VAL A 102 2.44 -18.28 0.69
N VAL A 103 3.04 -19.20 -0.07
CA VAL A 103 2.52 -19.56 -1.40
C VAL A 103 1.11 -20.14 -1.29
N ALA A 104 0.86 -21.05 -0.35
CA ALA A 104 -0.47 -21.62 -0.13
C ALA A 104 -1.50 -20.55 0.26
N ALA A 105 -1.14 -19.63 1.16
CA ALA A 105 -2.00 -18.51 1.54
C ALA A 105 -2.30 -17.59 0.34
N LEU A 106 -1.29 -17.25 -0.47
CA LEU A 106 -1.48 -16.46 -1.69
C LEU A 106 -2.40 -17.17 -2.69
N MET A 107 -2.25 -18.49 -2.86
CA MET A 107 -3.12 -19.28 -3.74
C MET A 107 -4.56 -19.32 -3.21
N LEU A 108 -4.75 -19.44 -1.89
CA LEU A 108 -6.07 -19.40 -1.29
C LEU A 108 -6.75 -18.04 -1.47
N VAL A 109 -6.02 -16.95 -1.26
CA VAL A 109 -6.53 -15.59 -1.51
C VAL A 109 -6.81 -15.38 -3.00
N ALA A 110 -5.96 -15.90 -3.89
CA ALA A 110 -6.19 -15.85 -5.34
C ALA A 110 -7.47 -16.59 -5.74
N LEU A 111 -7.68 -17.79 -5.19
CA LEU A 111 -8.88 -18.58 -5.43
C LEU A 111 -10.13 -17.87 -4.88
N ALA A 112 -10.09 -17.37 -3.65
CA ALA A 112 -11.19 -16.63 -3.05
C ALA A 112 -11.54 -15.37 -3.85
N THR A 113 -10.53 -14.62 -4.27
CA THR A 113 -10.70 -13.42 -5.10
C THR A 113 -11.29 -13.77 -6.46
N ALA A 114 -10.84 -14.85 -7.09
CA ALA A 114 -11.37 -15.32 -8.38
C ALA A 114 -12.84 -15.74 -8.24
N ILE A 115 -13.18 -16.51 -7.20
CA ILE A 115 -14.57 -16.92 -6.93
C ILE A 115 -15.45 -15.69 -6.69
N ALA A 116 -15.01 -14.74 -5.87
CA ALA A 116 -15.75 -13.51 -5.60
C ALA A 116 -15.93 -12.65 -6.86
N ALA A 117 -14.89 -12.54 -7.70
CA ALA A 117 -14.94 -11.82 -8.97
C ALA A 117 -15.96 -12.44 -9.94
N VAL A 118 -15.90 -13.76 -10.11
CA VAL A 118 -16.82 -14.51 -10.98
C VAL A 118 -18.26 -14.42 -10.47
N ASN A 119 -18.48 -14.62 -9.17
CA ASN A 119 -19.82 -14.53 -8.59
C ASN A 119 -20.41 -13.13 -8.71
N GLY A 120 -19.60 -12.08 -8.51
CA GLY A 120 -20.06 -10.70 -8.69
C GLY A 120 -20.31 -10.35 -10.16
N LEU A 121 -19.55 -10.94 -11.09
CA LEU A 121 -19.66 -10.65 -12.51
C LEU A 121 -20.85 -11.37 -13.17
N LEU A 122 -21.19 -12.59 -12.73
CA LEU A 122 -22.20 -13.43 -13.38
C LEU A 122 -23.64 -13.20 -12.89
N PRO A 123 -24.64 -13.23 -13.78
CA PRO A 123 -24.54 -13.36 -15.24
C PRO A 123 -23.91 -12.12 -15.90
N LEU A 124 -23.20 -12.35 -17.01
CA LEU A 124 -22.47 -11.31 -17.72
C LEU A 124 -23.40 -10.16 -18.11
N PRO A 125 -23.19 -8.94 -17.58
CA PRO A 125 -23.97 -7.77 -17.99
C PRO A 125 -23.53 -7.27 -19.38
N PRO A 126 -24.36 -6.48 -20.07
CA PRO A 126 -23.96 -5.79 -21.29
C PRO A 126 -22.85 -4.76 -21.02
N LEU A 127 -22.02 -4.50 -22.04
CA LEU A 127 -21.01 -3.44 -22.03
C LEU A 127 -21.62 -2.12 -22.49
N ASP A 128 -22.39 -1.48 -21.62
CA ASP A 128 -22.97 -0.16 -21.87
C ASP A 128 -22.09 0.98 -21.32
N ALA A 129 -22.54 2.22 -21.45
CA ALA A 129 -21.82 3.40 -20.96
C ALA A 129 -21.62 3.41 -19.43
N ASN A 130 -22.46 2.69 -18.67
CA ASN A 130 -22.43 2.65 -17.22
C ASN A 130 -21.66 1.45 -16.67
N ALA A 131 -21.25 0.50 -17.53
CA ALA A 131 -20.54 -0.71 -17.16
C ALA A 131 -19.36 -0.44 -16.22
N PHE A 132 -18.59 0.63 -16.45
CA PHE A 132 -17.37 0.95 -15.70
C PHE A 132 -17.46 2.26 -14.89
N ALA A 133 -18.67 2.78 -14.62
CA ALA A 133 -18.83 4.13 -14.06
C ALA A 133 -19.43 4.17 -12.64
N ASN A 134 -19.85 3.04 -12.07
CA ASN A 134 -20.53 3.03 -10.77
C ASN A 134 -20.29 1.74 -9.96
N TYR A 135 -20.48 1.83 -8.64
CA TYR A 135 -20.30 0.73 -7.69
C TYR A 135 -21.36 -0.38 -7.79
N SER A 136 -22.55 -0.05 -8.29
CA SER A 136 -23.66 -1.00 -8.48
C SER A 136 -23.49 -1.91 -9.69
N SER A 137 -22.60 -1.56 -10.62
CA SER A 137 -22.28 -2.38 -11.78
C SER A 137 -21.62 -3.68 -11.34
N ARG A 138 -22.00 -4.80 -11.97
CA ARG A 138 -21.38 -6.11 -11.74
C ARG A 138 -19.87 -6.11 -12.04
N PHE A 139 -19.42 -5.23 -12.94
CA PHE A 139 -17.98 -5.06 -13.22
C PHE A 139 -17.20 -4.52 -12.01
N ASN A 140 -17.86 -3.92 -11.01
CA ASN A 140 -17.18 -3.52 -9.78
C ASN A 140 -16.50 -4.71 -9.06
N SER A 141 -16.96 -5.96 -9.26
CA SER A 141 -16.27 -7.15 -8.75
C SER A 141 -14.85 -7.29 -9.34
N LEU A 142 -14.69 -7.01 -10.64
CA LEU A 142 -13.41 -6.98 -11.33
C LEU A 142 -12.57 -5.78 -10.90
N ARG A 143 -13.19 -4.62 -10.67
CA ARG A 143 -12.52 -3.43 -10.11
C ARG A 143 -11.87 -3.74 -8.77
N VAL A 144 -12.55 -4.47 -7.89
CA VAL A 144 -11.99 -4.90 -6.60
C VAL A 144 -10.90 -5.95 -6.79
N ALA A 145 -11.13 -6.94 -7.66
CA ALA A 145 -10.17 -8.02 -7.92
C ALA A 145 -8.85 -7.52 -8.54
N LYS A 146 -8.88 -6.42 -9.31
CA LYS A 146 -7.69 -5.87 -9.98
C LYS A 146 -6.58 -5.49 -8.99
N GLY A 147 -6.93 -5.03 -7.78
CA GLY A 147 -5.94 -4.68 -6.76
C GLY A 147 -5.06 -5.89 -6.37
N PHE A 148 -5.66 -7.06 -6.24
CA PHE A 148 -4.92 -8.30 -6.00
C PHE A 148 -4.18 -8.78 -7.26
N ALA A 149 -4.77 -8.62 -8.44
CA ALA A 149 -4.09 -8.93 -9.70
C ALA A 149 -2.79 -8.13 -9.86
N TRP A 150 -2.78 -6.84 -9.51
CA TRP A 150 -1.58 -6.01 -9.50
C TRP A 150 -0.51 -6.52 -8.54
N ALA A 151 -0.90 -6.99 -7.35
CA ALA A 151 0.03 -7.60 -6.41
C ALA A 151 0.72 -8.84 -7.01
N LEU A 152 -0.02 -9.68 -7.75
CA LEU A 152 0.54 -10.82 -8.47
C LEU A 152 1.48 -10.41 -9.60
N VAL A 153 1.10 -9.38 -10.38
CA VAL A 153 1.95 -8.84 -11.47
C VAL A 153 3.26 -8.29 -10.92
N LEU A 154 3.24 -7.63 -9.76
CA LEU A 154 4.44 -7.07 -9.14
C LEU A 154 5.24 -8.10 -8.32
N LEU A 155 4.67 -9.26 -7.96
CA LEU A 155 5.33 -10.24 -7.09
C LEU A 155 6.72 -10.69 -7.60
N PRO A 156 6.94 -11.01 -8.89
CA PRO A 156 8.27 -11.34 -9.39
C PRO A 156 9.27 -10.20 -9.26
N LEU A 157 8.81 -8.96 -9.46
CA LEU A 157 9.62 -7.75 -9.28
C LEU A 157 9.94 -7.53 -7.81
N LEU A 158 8.97 -7.70 -6.91
CA LEU A 158 9.15 -7.61 -5.46
C LEU A 158 10.20 -8.60 -4.98
N ARG A 159 10.10 -9.87 -5.41
CA ARG A 159 11.05 -10.92 -5.03
C ARG A 159 12.48 -10.63 -5.50
N ALA A 160 12.64 -10.08 -6.70
CA ALA A 160 13.95 -9.67 -7.21
C ALA A 160 14.47 -8.42 -6.47
N GLY A 161 13.62 -7.42 -6.26
CA GLY A 161 13.98 -6.18 -5.58
C GLY A 161 14.26 -6.33 -4.09
N ALA A 162 13.62 -7.30 -3.43
CA ALA A 162 13.86 -7.65 -2.03
C ALA A 162 15.27 -8.20 -1.80
N GLY A 163 15.81 -8.95 -2.76
CA GLY A 163 17.06 -9.70 -2.61
C GLY A 163 16.93 -10.91 -1.68
N GLU A 164 17.97 -11.75 -1.64
CA GLU A 164 17.96 -13.01 -0.84
C GLU A 164 17.78 -12.78 0.65
N ARG A 165 18.41 -11.72 1.18
CA ARG A 165 18.35 -11.33 2.59
C ARG A 165 17.26 -10.30 2.91
N LEU A 166 16.34 -10.03 1.97
CA LEU A 166 15.25 -9.05 2.13
C LEU A 166 15.76 -7.62 2.42
N GLU A 167 16.96 -7.29 1.97
CA GLU A 167 17.59 -5.97 2.16
C GLU A 167 16.78 -4.85 1.50
N GLY A 168 16.25 -5.10 0.30
CA GLY A 168 15.43 -4.13 -0.41
C GLY A 168 14.12 -3.82 0.30
N ILE A 169 13.57 -4.78 1.05
CA ILE A 169 12.36 -4.55 1.86
C ILE A 169 12.67 -3.56 2.99
N GLY A 170 13.75 -3.81 3.74
CA GLY A 170 14.14 -2.93 4.85
C GLY A 170 14.58 -1.54 4.39
N ARG A 171 15.29 -1.48 3.26
CA ARG A 171 15.90 -0.24 2.77
C ARG A 171 14.93 0.66 2.00
N PHE A 172 13.95 0.10 1.30
CA PHE A 172 13.06 0.87 0.41
C PHE A 172 11.58 0.64 0.72
N PHE A 173 11.13 -0.61 0.83
CA PHE A 173 9.70 -0.91 1.00
C PHE A 173 9.12 -0.40 2.32
N ILE A 174 9.79 -0.65 3.44
CA ILE A 174 9.35 -0.15 4.75
C ILE A 174 9.29 1.37 4.77
N PRO A 175 10.36 2.12 4.41
CA PRO A 175 10.26 3.57 4.30
C PRO A 175 9.14 4.06 3.36
N GLY A 176 8.88 3.34 2.26
CA GLY A 176 7.76 3.65 1.37
C GLY A 176 6.40 3.56 2.07
N MET A 177 6.15 2.46 2.80
CA MET A 177 4.93 2.30 3.61
C MET A 177 4.81 3.40 4.68
N LEU A 178 5.93 3.77 5.34
CA LEU A 178 5.95 4.82 6.35
C LEU A 178 5.69 6.21 5.75
N LEU A 179 6.22 6.48 4.56
CA LEU A 179 5.96 7.73 3.85
C LEU A 179 4.49 7.80 3.43
N GLY A 180 3.91 6.70 2.95
CA GLY A 180 2.48 6.64 2.65
C GLY A 180 1.62 6.85 3.90
N LEU A 181 1.96 6.23 5.04
CA LEU A 181 1.31 6.51 6.33
C LEU A 181 1.39 7.99 6.70
N ALA A 182 2.56 8.62 6.53
CA ALA A 182 2.75 10.04 6.81
C ALA A 182 1.83 10.91 5.93
N LEU A 183 1.83 10.65 4.62
CA LEU A 183 1.03 11.38 3.64
C LEU A 183 -0.47 11.25 3.93
N THR A 184 -0.94 10.02 4.19
CA THR A 184 -2.34 9.76 4.56
C THR A 184 -2.72 10.47 5.85
N SER A 185 -1.87 10.40 6.88
CA SER A 185 -2.15 11.05 8.16
C SER A 185 -2.19 12.58 8.02
N CYS A 186 -1.27 13.15 7.25
CA CYS A 186 -1.27 14.57 6.92
C CYS A 186 -2.54 14.98 6.17
N ALA A 187 -3.00 14.16 5.22
CA ALA A 187 -4.24 14.43 4.49
C ALA A 187 -5.47 14.41 5.41
N VAL A 188 -5.55 13.45 6.33
CA VAL A 188 -6.60 13.39 7.35
C VAL A 188 -6.57 14.63 8.26
N MET A 189 -5.37 15.02 8.74
CA MET A 189 -5.22 16.21 9.58
C MET A 189 -5.61 17.49 8.85
N TRP A 190 -5.19 17.62 7.58
CA TRP A 190 -5.55 18.74 6.71
C TRP A 190 -7.07 18.84 6.54
N GLU A 191 -7.70 17.75 6.12
CA GLU A 191 -9.15 17.68 5.94
C GLU A 191 -9.89 18.05 7.23
N ARG A 192 -9.50 17.47 8.36
CA ARG A 192 -10.11 17.80 9.65
C ARG A 192 -9.91 19.26 10.06
N SER A 193 -8.74 19.83 9.79
CA SER A 193 -8.48 21.24 10.07
C SER A 193 -9.38 22.17 9.24
N ALA A 194 -9.73 21.76 8.02
CA ALA A 194 -10.57 22.54 7.11
C ALA A 194 -12.08 22.42 7.41
N PHE A 195 -12.54 21.29 7.96
CA PHE A 195 -13.98 21.03 8.15
C PHE A 195 -14.43 21.11 9.64
N PRO A 196 -14.27 20.09 10.51
CA PRO A 196 -14.73 20.16 11.90
C PRO A 196 -13.80 20.95 12.83
N GLY A 197 -12.55 21.18 12.44
CA GLY A 197 -11.45 21.56 13.32
C GLY A 197 -10.66 20.35 13.80
N LEU A 198 -9.33 20.49 13.90
CA LEU A 198 -8.41 19.35 14.11
C LEU A 198 -8.77 18.50 15.34
N LEU A 199 -9.07 19.15 16.48
CA LEU A 199 -9.35 18.50 17.76
C LEU A 199 -10.85 18.42 18.12
N ASN A 200 -11.75 18.78 17.19
CA ASN A 200 -13.19 18.69 17.41
C ASN A 200 -13.68 17.25 17.22
N PHE A 201 -13.64 16.45 18.29
CA PHE A 201 -14.17 15.09 18.33
C PHE A 201 -15.64 15.02 18.76
N SER A 202 -16.28 16.15 19.07
CA SER A 202 -17.73 16.22 19.29
C SER A 202 -18.54 16.23 17.99
N SER A 203 -17.90 16.48 16.85
CA SER A 203 -18.51 16.38 15.54
C SER A 203 -18.49 14.93 15.02
N ASP A 204 -19.59 14.50 14.41
CA ASP A 204 -19.71 13.21 13.71
C ASP A 204 -18.94 13.14 12.36
N TYR A 205 -18.06 14.12 12.09
CA TYR A 205 -17.33 14.21 10.83
C TYR A 205 -16.26 13.12 10.71
N ARG A 206 -16.41 12.25 9.70
CA ARG A 206 -15.44 11.21 9.34
C ARG A 206 -14.61 11.64 8.13
N PRO A 207 -13.28 11.65 8.24
CA PRO A 207 -12.42 12.05 7.14
C PRO A 207 -12.42 10.99 6.03
N THR A 208 -12.39 11.43 4.78
CA THR A 208 -12.25 10.57 3.60
C THR A 208 -10.80 10.41 3.16
N ALA A 209 -9.97 11.43 3.39
CA ALA A 209 -8.61 11.55 2.85
C ALA A 209 -8.62 11.32 1.30
N PRO A 210 -7.49 11.07 0.62
CA PRO A 210 -7.48 10.78 -0.81
C PRO A 210 -7.90 9.32 -1.07
N PHE A 211 -9.07 8.92 -0.55
CA PHE A 211 -9.69 7.62 -0.79
C PHE A 211 -11.12 7.86 -1.26
N SER A 212 -11.32 7.88 -2.57
CA SER A 212 -12.61 8.10 -3.20
C SER A 212 -13.67 7.16 -2.66
N ALA A 213 -13.38 5.88 -2.44
CA ALA A 213 -14.31 4.89 -1.90
C ALA A 213 -14.90 5.24 -0.51
N MET A 214 -14.32 6.20 0.21
CA MET A 214 -14.86 6.66 1.49
C MET A 214 -16.17 7.46 1.33
N HIS A 215 -16.44 8.04 0.15
CA HIS A 215 -17.70 8.78 -0.08
C HIS A 215 -18.94 7.90 0.01
N THR A 216 -18.81 6.58 -0.22
CA THR A 216 -19.88 5.60 -0.05
C THR A 216 -19.86 4.94 1.33
N GLY A 217 -19.05 5.44 2.27
CA GLY A 217 -18.84 4.81 3.58
C GLY A 217 -17.96 3.55 3.53
N GLY A 218 -17.05 3.47 2.56
CA GLY A 218 -16.07 2.37 2.48
C GLY A 218 -15.08 2.36 3.66
N ALA A 219 -14.24 1.32 3.73
CA ALA A 219 -13.24 1.12 4.78
C ALA A 219 -11.80 1.10 4.25
N ALA A 220 -11.55 1.71 3.09
CA ALA A 220 -10.24 1.67 2.43
C ALA A 220 -9.16 2.43 3.22
N LEU A 221 -9.51 3.59 3.79
CA LEU A 221 -8.64 4.37 4.66
C LEU A 221 -8.26 3.56 5.92
N ASP A 222 -9.26 2.99 6.59
CA ASP A 222 -9.07 2.15 7.78
C ASP A 222 -8.14 0.96 7.49
N ALA A 223 -8.40 0.24 6.40
CA ALA A 223 -7.59 -0.89 5.97
C ALA A 223 -6.14 -0.49 5.69
N TYR A 224 -5.92 0.65 5.02
CA TYR A 224 -4.58 1.14 4.73
C TYR A 224 -3.80 1.52 5.99
N LEU A 225 -4.45 2.27 6.90
CA LEU A 225 -3.84 2.67 8.17
C LEU A 225 -3.51 1.45 9.06
N ALA A 226 -4.40 0.45 9.12
CA ALA A 226 -4.15 -0.81 9.82
C ALA A 226 -2.97 -1.58 9.19
N LEU A 227 -2.91 -1.63 7.86
CA LEU A 227 -1.81 -2.28 7.13
C LEU A 227 -0.45 -1.64 7.40
N CYS A 228 -0.39 -0.33 7.62
CA CYS A 228 0.86 0.38 7.87
C CYS A 228 1.49 0.05 9.24
N PHE A 229 0.68 -0.32 10.24
CA PHE A 229 1.11 -0.44 11.63
C PHE A 229 2.23 -1.48 11.86
N PRO A 230 2.16 -2.71 11.30
CA PRO A 230 3.25 -3.68 11.40
C PRO A 230 4.58 -3.19 10.82
N PHE A 231 4.55 -2.30 9.81
CA PHE A 231 5.77 -1.75 9.20
C PHE A 231 6.45 -0.71 10.09
N VAL A 232 5.69 0.04 10.90
CA VAL A 232 6.26 0.92 11.93
C VAL A 232 7.04 0.11 12.97
N ALA A 233 6.49 -1.03 13.38
CA ALA A 233 7.20 -1.94 14.27
C ALA A 233 8.42 -2.59 13.63
N ALA A 234 8.31 -3.03 12.37
CA ALA A 234 9.44 -3.57 11.63
C ALA A 234 10.57 -2.53 11.44
N TRP A 235 10.23 -1.24 11.35
CA TRP A 235 11.21 -0.14 11.33
C TRP A 235 11.93 0.02 12.67
N LEU A 236 11.19 0.02 13.78
CA LEU A 236 11.71 0.09 15.14
C LEU A 236 12.61 -1.10 15.49
N LEU A 237 12.25 -2.30 15.04
CA LEU A 237 12.97 -3.53 15.36
C LEU A 237 14.31 -3.69 14.62
N ARG A 238 14.58 -2.90 13.58
CA ARG A 238 15.74 -3.13 12.70
C ARG A 238 17.05 -2.53 13.20
N VAL A 239 17.02 -1.35 13.80
CA VAL A 239 18.24 -0.63 14.22
C VAL A 239 17.93 0.24 15.43
N ASP A 240 18.80 0.18 16.44
CA ASP A 240 18.72 1.01 17.65
C ASP A 240 19.25 2.43 17.34
N ASP A 241 18.43 3.24 16.67
CA ASP A 241 18.73 4.63 16.31
C ASP A 241 17.66 5.59 16.88
N ARG A 242 18.11 6.58 17.66
CA ARG A 242 17.24 7.60 18.28
C ARG A 242 16.43 8.39 17.25
N ARG A 243 17.00 8.66 16.06
CA ARG A 243 16.29 9.36 14.98
C ARG A 243 15.16 8.51 14.43
N ARG A 244 15.40 7.22 14.23
CA ARG A 244 14.37 6.28 13.76
C ARG A 244 13.26 6.09 14.78
N LEU A 245 13.61 6.04 16.06
CA LEU A 245 12.64 6.02 17.15
C LEU A 245 11.76 7.27 17.12
N ALA A 246 12.36 8.46 17.02
CA ALA A 246 11.61 9.72 16.95
C ALA A 246 10.65 9.74 15.75
N VAL A 247 11.11 9.34 14.56
CA VAL A 247 10.26 9.24 13.36
C VAL A 247 9.13 8.23 13.57
N ALA A 248 9.41 7.06 14.14
CA ALA A 248 8.38 6.06 14.40
C ALA A 248 7.35 6.53 15.42
N LEU A 249 7.76 7.18 16.51
CA LEU A 249 6.84 7.74 17.51
C LEU A 249 5.96 8.83 16.89
N LEU A 250 6.51 9.69 16.05
CA LEU A 250 5.75 10.70 15.32
C LEU A 250 4.72 10.06 14.37
N LEU A 251 5.11 9.01 13.65
CA LEU A 251 4.21 8.28 12.76
C LEU A 251 3.13 7.50 13.52
N LEU A 252 3.43 6.95 14.69
CA LEU A 252 2.43 6.33 15.56
C LEU A 252 1.46 7.38 16.11
N LEU A 253 1.94 8.58 16.45
CA LEU A 253 1.09 9.68 16.89
C LEU A 253 0.15 10.13 15.76
N PHE A 254 0.68 10.39 14.57
CA PHE A 254 -0.11 10.86 13.43
C PHE A 254 -1.03 9.78 12.87
N GLY A 255 -0.53 8.56 12.71
CA GLY A 255 -1.34 7.41 12.30
C GLY A 255 -2.42 7.08 13.34
N GLY A 256 -2.06 7.12 14.62
CA GLY A 256 -3.00 6.95 15.73
C GLY A 256 -4.10 8.01 15.72
N PHE A 257 -3.74 9.28 15.56
CA PHE A 257 -4.71 10.38 15.40
C PHE A 257 -5.62 10.13 14.19
N ALA A 258 -5.04 9.80 13.03
CA ALA A 258 -5.81 9.56 11.81
C ALA A 258 -6.81 8.41 11.99
N GLY A 259 -6.38 7.27 12.54
CA GLY A 259 -7.24 6.12 12.80
C GLY A 259 -8.31 6.39 13.86
N LEU A 260 -7.99 7.16 14.92
CA LEU A 260 -8.99 7.58 15.90
C LEU A 260 -10.08 8.46 15.27
N ALA A 261 -9.67 9.35 14.37
CA ALA A 261 -10.56 10.28 13.72
C ALA A 261 -11.50 9.65 12.68
N THR A 262 -11.31 8.39 12.29
CA THR A 262 -12.27 7.66 11.43
C THR A 262 -13.50 7.15 12.18
N PHE A 263 -13.49 7.20 13.53
CA PHE A 263 -14.58 6.71 14.39
C PHE A 263 -14.99 5.25 14.12
N SER A 264 -14.02 4.45 13.67
CA SER A 264 -14.19 3.08 13.21
C SER A 264 -13.81 2.08 14.31
N ARG A 265 -14.76 1.22 14.72
CA ARG A 265 -14.57 0.30 15.85
C ARG A 265 -13.62 -0.84 15.49
N ASP A 266 -13.74 -1.35 14.27
CA ASP A 266 -12.86 -2.33 13.66
C ASP A 266 -11.43 -1.80 13.54
N MET A 267 -11.27 -0.51 13.23
CA MET A 267 -9.96 0.12 13.21
C MET A 267 -9.31 0.17 14.61
N TYR A 268 -10.08 0.50 15.65
CA TYR A 268 -9.57 0.49 17.03
C TYR A 268 -9.11 -0.90 17.46
N LEU A 269 -9.89 -1.93 17.10
CA LEU A 269 -9.51 -3.32 17.33
C LEU A 269 -8.24 -3.69 16.56
N ALA A 270 -8.11 -3.29 15.30
CA ALA A 270 -6.92 -3.54 14.49
C ALA A 270 -5.66 -2.92 15.11
N TYR A 271 -5.75 -1.69 15.64
CA TYR A 271 -4.66 -1.05 16.36
C TYR A 271 -4.32 -1.75 17.68
N ALA A 272 -5.32 -2.14 18.47
CA ALA A 272 -5.10 -2.87 19.72
C ALA A 272 -4.39 -4.21 19.47
N VAL A 273 -4.87 -5.00 18.51
CA VAL A 273 -4.29 -6.29 18.15
C VAL A 273 -2.88 -6.12 17.58
N SER A 274 -2.69 -5.15 16.68
CA SER A 274 -1.36 -4.86 16.12
C SER A 274 -0.38 -4.44 17.22
N GLY A 275 -0.79 -3.56 18.13
CA GLY A 275 0.01 -3.15 19.29
C GLY A 275 0.39 -4.34 20.17
N ALA A 276 -0.56 -5.22 20.49
CA ALA A 276 -0.30 -6.42 21.29
C ALA A 276 0.73 -7.35 20.61
N VAL A 277 0.61 -7.57 19.30
CA VAL A 277 1.58 -8.38 18.54
C VAL A 277 2.96 -7.72 18.55
N ILE A 278 3.04 -6.41 18.36
CA ILE A 278 4.31 -5.67 18.37
C ILE A 278 4.99 -5.78 19.74
N LEU A 279 4.24 -5.59 20.83
CA LEU A 279 4.74 -5.75 22.20
C LEU A 279 5.19 -7.18 22.47
N ALA A 280 4.46 -8.19 22.02
CA ALA A 280 4.84 -9.59 22.15
C ALA A 280 6.15 -9.89 21.41
N LEU A 281 6.33 -9.38 20.19
CA LEU A 281 7.57 -9.54 19.41
C LEU A 281 8.76 -8.82 20.06
N LEU A 282 8.56 -7.60 20.55
CA LEU A 282 9.57 -6.84 21.30
C LEU A 282 9.97 -7.57 22.59
N GLY A 283 8.98 -8.10 23.34
CA GLY A 283 9.20 -8.88 24.55
C GLY A 283 9.98 -10.17 24.27
N ALA A 284 9.56 -10.94 23.27
CA ALA A 284 10.27 -12.16 22.84
C ALA A 284 11.72 -11.87 22.41
N ARG A 285 11.97 -10.74 21.73
CA ARG A 285 13.32 -10.29 21.37
C ARG A 285 14.15 -9.94 22.62
N ARG A 286 13.59 -9.22 23.58
CA ARG A 286 14.30 -8.88 24.85
C ARG A 286 14.67 -10.13 25.64
N LEU A 287 13.75 -11.09 25.74
CA LEU A 287 14.00 -12.38 26.40
C LEU A 287 15.11 -13.18 25.68
N ARG A 288 15.13 -13.18 24.34
CA ARG A 288 16.17 -13.84 23.54
C ARG A 288 17.55 -13.20 23.64
N HIS A 289 17.62 -11.88 23.86
CA HIS A 289 18.88 -11.15 24.03
C HIS A 289 19.32 -11.03 25.52
N GLY A 290 18.74 -11.81 26.43
CA GLY A 290 19.19 -11.89 27.83
C GLY A 290 18.87 -10.67 28.69
N GLY A 291 18.02 -9.76 28.21
CA GLY A 291 17.60 -8.58 28.96
C GLY A 291 16.52 -8.94 29.99
N VAL A 292 16.93 -9.51 31.13
CA VAL A 292 16.06 -9.52 32.32
C VAL A 292 15.83 -8.05 32.70
N PRO A 293 14.60 -7.54 32.73
CA PRO A 293 14.34 -6.19 33.19
C PRO A 293 14.68 -6.15 34.68
N ASP A 294 15.68 -5.34 35.06
CA ASP A 294 15.84 -4.97 36.46
C ASP A 294 14.70 -3.98 36.81
N TRP A 295 13.56 -4.55 37.18
CA TRP A 295 12.38 -3.81 37.62
C TRP A 295 12.66 -2.96 38.86
N ARG A 296 13.76 -3.21 39.58
CA ARG A 296 14.19 -2.38 40.72
C ARG A 296 14.79 -1.03 40.27
N GLY A 297 15.37 -0.96 39.08
CA GLY A 297 15.87 0.28 38.48
C GLY A 297 14.75 1.18 37.91
N ALA A 298 13.65 0.59 37.44
CA ALA A 298 12.51 1.35 36.90
C ALA A 298 11.70 2.06 38.00
N CYS A 299 11.60 1.47 39.20
CA CYS A 299 10.91 2.09 40.33
C CYS A 299 11.71 3.23 40.98
N THR A 300 13.05 3.20 40.89
CA THR A 300 13.91 4.26 41.45
C THR A 300 13.94 5.52 40.58
N ALA A 301 13.76 5.39 39.25
CA ALA A 301 13.68 6.52 38.33
C ALA A 301 12.33 7.27 38.33
N ILE A 302 11.29 6.69 38.92
CA ILE A 302 9.97 7.34 39.09
C ILE A 302 9.85 8.02 40.47
N ALA A 303 10.77 7.72 41.39
CA ALA A 303 10.82 8.26 42.74
C ALA A 303 11.90 9.35 42.95
N ALA A 304 12.56 9.81 41.89
CA ALA A 304 13.54 10.89 41.88
C ALA A 304 13.12 12.00 40.90
#